data_AF-A0A6A3ZZ25-F1
#
_entry.id   AF-A0A6A3ZZ25-F1
#
_cell.length_a   1.000
_cell.length_b   1.000
_cell.length_c   1.000
_cell.angle_alpha   90.00
_cell.angle_beta   90.00
_cell.angle_gamma   90.00
#
_symmetry.space_group_name_H-M   'P 1'
#
loop_
_entity.id
_entity.type
_entity.pdbx_description
1 polymer ?
#
loop_
_entity_poly.entity_id
_entity_poly.type
_entity_poly.pdbx_seq_one_letter_code
_entity_poly.pdbx_strand_id
1 'polypeptide(L)'
;MSAPSEITRAPTTGLAVTLCVLALTPKIMSILASAHYEITAERPKLVYKSTSKNERLLANCAHLVKKKFYPLWYLFNGHLQTLQLSWANEMKPTSAIDYERQLLDMPDGGVVSLDWALLPSTVRDAKASLEERVDSSKKTVLVLPGLTGGSGEHYIRSAVERLNALGWQCVVLNSRGCQDTPLRTPHLFCIAYTDDLRYVARYLTDKYDFADEAFVGLGFSMGSNVLVKYLGEDGEQARLTAAISVGNPFNMPKCSENMEGPLFNRLTYSRVLSAGLRDLFFNRSNAHEVFRDYPGIDLEALKKVKKVSEFDELSTIKHFNYKSVDEFYQDGSCVTRLPKVSVPLLCLNAEDDPISVATSLPTKDEIEANENVILCTTKKGGHLAFYEGVYDEDDNAKIKPKLLSQPTFQVSPPPALSSSSYQERNMSVAVKGVVRLRVMAGKASPSPAIGQALGPLGVNMMEFCKAFNERTSKITENIPVPVVLTAFSDRTFTFATKTPPSSWFLKKAAGITSGSATPGQQVVGTVHLRQIYEIAKVKQQDEMVDYIDLQSICKTLIGSAKSMGLDVVP
;
A
#
# COMPACT_ATOMS: atom_id res chain seq x y z
N MET A 1 58.16 1.19 52.78
CA MET A 1 57.05 2.00 53.32
C MET A 1 55.78 1.67 52.54
N SER A 2 54.69 1.45 53.26
CA SER A 2 53.41 0.89 52.82
C SER A 2 52.38 1.95 52.37
N ALA A 3 51.60 1.58 51.34
CA ALA A 3 50.20 1.95 51.01
C ALA A 3 49.88 3.34 50.41
N PRO A 4 48.74 3.51 49.66
CA PRO A 4 47.96 2.55 48.86
C PRO A 4 47.53 3.07 47.46
N SER A 5 47.04 2.14 46.62
CA SER A 5 46.37 2.35 45.34
C SER A 5 44.91 2.82 45.48
N GLU A 6 44.56 3.96 44.87
CA GLU A 6 43.17 4.39 44.70
C GLU A 6 42.48 3.60 43.58
N ILE A 7 41.45 2.83 43.95
CA ILE A 7 40.48 2.23 43.02
C ILE A 7 39.44 3.30 42.69
N THR A 8 39.52 3.89 41.51
CA THR A 8 38.44 4.71 40.96
C THR A 8 37.28 3.81 40.51
N ARG A 9 36.18 3.83 41.27
CA ARG A 9 34.91 3.16 40.92
C ARG A 9 34.33 3.80 39.65
N ALA A 10 34.15 3.01 38.60
CA ALA A 10 33.34 3.37 37.43
C ALA A 10 31.84 3.50 37.82
N PRO A 11 31.02 4.28 37.10
CA PRO A 11 29.64 4.58 37.50
C PRO A 11 28.74 3.36 37.25
N THR A 12 28.65 2.48 38.24
CA THR A 12 27.77 1.29 38.27
C THR A 12 26.28 1.64 38.16
N THR A 13 25.91 2.88 38.44
CA THR A 13 24.52 3.38 38.40
C THR A 13 23.95 3.46 36.98
N GLY A 14 24.72 3.88 35.98
CA GLY A 14 24.22 3.99 34.60
C GLY A 14 23.93 2.63 33.95
N LEU A 15 24.78 1.63 34.23
CA LEU A 15 24.60 0.26 33.73
C LEU A 15 23.44 -0.44 34.44
N ALA A 16 23.30 -0.24 35.75
CA ALA A 16 22.20 -0.79 36.54
C ALA A 16 20.84 -0.19 36.14
N VAL A 17 20.78 1.13 35.90
CA VAL A 17 19.56 1.78 35.39
C VAL A 17 19.21 1.27 33.99
N THR A 18 20.19 1.11 33.09
CA THR A 18 19.95 0.59 31.74
C THR A 18 19.47 -0.86 31.77
N LEU A 19 20.07 -1.73 32.61
CA LEU A 19 19.65 -3.11 32.81
C LEU A 19 18.26 -3.20 33.47
N CYS A 20 17.95 -2.33 34.45
CA CYS A 20 16.62 -2.25 35.05
C CYS A 20 15.56 -1.78 34.04
N VAL A 21 15.86 -0.77 33.23
CA VAL A 21 14.97 -0.30 32.16
C VAL A 21 14.71 -1.43 31.17
N LEU A 22 15.75 -2.11 30.69
CA LEU A 22 15.64 -3.26 29.78
C LEU A 22 14.85 -4.43 30.39
N ALA A 23 15.02 -4.72 31.68
CA ALA A 23 14.31 -5.78 32.39
C ALA A 23 12.83 -5.43 32.68
N LEU A 24 12.51 -4.14 32.86
CA LEU A 24 11.16 -3.66 33.11
C LEU A 24 10.37 -3.40 31.82
N THR A 25 11.03 -3.14 30.68
CA THR A 25 10.37 -2.87 29.39
C THR A 25 9.32 -3.93 29.02
N PRO A 26 9.60 -5.25 29.05
CA PRO A 26 8.61 -6.26 28.68
C PRO A 26 7.37 -6.25 29.59
N LYS A 27 7.56 -5.98 30.89
CA LYS A 27 6.45 -5.87 31.86
C LYS A 27 5.63 -4.62 31.63
N ILE A 28 6.28 -3.47 31.40
CA ILE A 28 5.60 -2.21 31.09
C ILE A 28 4.81 -2.35 29.78
N MET A 29 5.41 -2.93 28.75
CA MET A 29 4.76 -3.17 27.46
C MET A 29 3.58 -4.13 27.57
N SER A 30 3.70 -5.17 28.41
CA SER A 30 2.58 -6.06 28.73
C SER A 30 1.46 -5.32 29.45
N ILE A 31 1.76 -4.48 30.44
CA ILE A 31 0.74 -3.70 31.17
C ILE A 31 0.04 -2.72 30.23
N LEU A 32 0.79 -2.03 29.37
CA LEU A 32 0.23 -1.12 28.37
C LEU A 32 -0.65 -1.86 27.35
N ALA A 33 -0.24 -3.05 26.91
CA ALA A 33 -1.04 -3.88 26.01
C ALA A 33 -2.33 -4.38 26.69
N SER A 34 -2.26 -4.87 27.94
CA SER A 34 -3.45 -5.22 28.74
C SER A 34 -4.39 -4.04 28.86
N ALA A 35 -3.88 -2.89 29.31
CA ALA A 35 -4.69 -1.68 29.50
C ALA A 35 -5.30 -1.20 28.18
N HIS A 36 -4.57 -1.31 27.06
CA HIS A 36 -5.11 -1.02 25.74
C HIS A 36 -6.29 -1.94 25.40
N TYR A 37 -6.13 -3.26 25.51
CA TYR A 37 -7.17 -4.22 25.15
C TYR A 37 -8.40 -4.14 26.06
N GLU A 38 -8.26 -3.83 27.35
CA GLU A 38 -9.42 -3.58 28.23
C GLU A 38 -10.29 -2.41 27.74
N ILE A 39 -9.70 -1.45 27.03
CA ILE A 39 -10.40 -0.27 26.50
C ILE A 39 -10.89 -0.50 25.07
N THR A 40 -10.11 -1.20 24.25
CA THR A 40 -10.31 -1.24 22.79
C THR A 40 -10.80 -2.58 22.26
N ALA A 41 -10.62 -3.68 22.99
CA ALA A 41 -11.05 -4.99 22.53
C ALA A 41 -12.56 -5.17 22.72
N GLU A 42 -13.27 -5.40 21.64
CA GLU A 42 -14.71 -5.56 21.65
C GLU A 42 -15.18 -6.51 20.56
N ARG A 43 -16.40 -7.03 20.74
CA ARG A 43 -17.07 -7.73 19.65
C ARG A 43 -17.48 -6.70 18.60
N PRO A 44 -17.29 -7.00 17.31
CA PRO A 44 -17.82 -6.16 16.25
C PRO A 44 -19.31 -5.88 16.45
N LYS A 45 -19.71 -4.62 16.25
CA LYS A 45 -21.09 -4.18 16.36
C LYS A 45 -21.82 -4.49 15.07
N LEU A 46 -22.93 -5.22 15.16
CA LEU A 46 -23.77 -5.57 14.02
C LEU A 46 -25.05 -4.74 14.03
N VAL A 47 -25.39 -4.18 12.87
CA VAL A 47 -26.63 -3.47 12.59
C VAL A 47 -27.25 -4.13 11.36
N TYR A 48 -28.47 -4.65 11.51
CA TYR A 48 -29.18 -5.37 10.46
C TYR A 48 -30.63 -5.58 10.88
N LYS A 49 -31.52 -5.76 9.89
CA LYS A 49 -32.90 -6.19 10.17
C LYS A 49 -32.90 -7.66 10.60
N SER A 50 -33.39 -7.97 11.80
CA SER A 50 -33.52 -9.36 12.23
C SER A 50 -34.52 -10.12 11.35
N THR A 51 -34.00 -11.15 10.70
CA THR A 51 -34.76 -12.12 9.90
C THR A 51 -34.15 -13.49 10.14
N SER A 52 -34.93 -14.56 9.96
CA SER A 52 -34.42 -15.93 10.12
C SER A 52 -33.25 -16.23 9.15
N LYS A 53 -33.18 -15.55 8.00
CA LYS A 53 -32.07 -15.64 7.05
C LYS A 53 -30.80 -15.03 7.64
N ASN A 54 -30.88 -13.81 8.16
CA ASN A 54 -29.73 -13.10 8.73
C ASN A 54 -29.20 -13.77 10.00
N GLU A 55 -30.10 -14.24 10.88
CA GLU A 55 -29.70 -14.96 12.08
C GLU A 55 -28.94 -16.25 11.74
N ARG A 56 -29.42 -17.00 10.73
CA ARG A 56 -28.77 -18.24 10.28
C ARG A 56 -27.41 -17.96 9.62
N LEU A 57 -27.30 -16.89 8.85
CA LEU A 57 -26.02 -16.45 8.26
C LEU A 57 -25.02 -16.10 9.38
N LEU A 58 -25.41 -15.23 10.31
CA LEU A 58 -24.56 -14.75 11.39
C LEU A 58 -24.16 -15.85 12.37
N ALA A 59 -25.00 -16.86 12.58
CA ALA A 59 -24.67 -18.03 13.40
C ALA A 59 -23.41 -18.78 12.90
N ASN A 60 -23.12 -18.71 11.59
CA ASN A 60 -21.93 -19.30 10.98
C ASN A 60 -20.70 -18.37 11.01
N CYS A 61 -20.87 -17.10 11.40
CA CYS A 61 -19.83 -16.08 11.42
C CYS A 61 -19.26 -15.87 12.84
N ALA A 62 -18.66 -16.91 13.42
CA ALA A 62 -18.18 -16.89 14.81
C ALA A 62 -17.20 -15.72 15.11
N HIS A 63 -16.38 -15.33 14.13
CA HIS A 63 -15.46 -14.19 14.28
C HIS A 63 -16.18 -12.84 14.40
N LEU A 64 -17.34 -12.68 13.77
CA LEU A 64 -18.12 -11.44 13.85
C LEU A 64 -19.01 -11.40 15.10
N VAL A 65 -19.54 -12.55 15.52
CA VAL A 65 -20.60 -12.61 16.55
C VAL A 65 -20.08 -12.99 17.93
N LYS A 66 -19.04 -13.84 18.01
CA LYS A 66 -18.60 -14.46 19.28
C LYS A 66 -17.26 -13.91 19.78
N LYS A 67 -16.33 -13.61 18.87
CA LYS A 67 -14.96 -13.19 19.21
C LYS A 67 -14.85 -11.67 19.34
N LYS A 68 -14.00 -11.22 20.26
CA LYS A 68 -13.56 -9.84 20.31
C LYS A 68 -12.48 -9.61 19.24
N PHE A 69 -12.48 -8.43 18.64
CA PHE A 69 -11.40 -7.93 17.82
C PHE A 69 -10.39 -7.20 18.71
N TYR A 70 -9.10 -7.55 18.59
CA TYR A 70 -8.01 -7.00 19.41
C TYR A 70 -7.10 -6.09 18.58
N PRO A 71 -7.36 -4.78 18.50
CA PRO A 71 -6.53 -3.88 17.70
C PRO A 71 -5.10 -3.79 18.24
N LEU A 72 -4.09 -3.78 17.37
CA LEU A 72 -2.69 -3.68 17.80
C LEU A 72 -2.44 -2.52 18.76
N TRP A 73 -1.94 -2.83 19.96
CA TRP A 73 -1.77 -1.84 21.03
C TRP A 73 -0.79 -0.70 20.71
N TYR A 74 0.18 -0.93 19.82
CA TYR A 74 1.12 0.11 19.35
C TYR A 74 0.63 0.88 18.11
N LEU A 75 -0.46 0.42 17.46
CA LEU A 75 -1.20 1.16 16.42
C LEU A 75 -2.58 1.57 16.97
N PHE A 76 -2.54 2.29 18.09
CA PHE A 76 -3.70 2.54 18.95
C PHE A 76 -4.77 3.47 18.36
N ASN A 77 -4.57 4.00 17.15
CA ASN A 77 -5.57 4.80 16.43
C ASN A 77 -5.59 4.50 14.93
N GLY A 78 -6.70 4.83 14.29
CA GLY A 78 -6.94 4.56 12.88
C GLY A 78 -5.98 5.27 11.92
N HIS A 79 -5.43 6.42 12.29
CA HIS A 79 -4.40 7.08 11.47
C HIS A 79 -3.12 6.24 11.39
N LEU A 80 -2.62 5.75 12.54
CA LEU A 80 -1.42 4.91 12.59
C LEU A 80 -1.64 3.58 11.87
N GLN A 81 -2.81 2.96 12.01
CA GLN A 81 -3.14 1.74 11.28
C GLN A 81 -3.18 1.97 9.76
N THR A 82 -3.81 3.06 9.33
CA THR A 82 -3.89 3.42 7.90
C THR A 82 -2.50 3.69 7.32
N LEU A 83 -1.66 4.46 8.02
CA LEU A 83 -0.29 4.75 7.59
C LEU A 83 0.57 3.49 7.53
N GLN A 84 0.40 2.57 8.49
CA GLN A 84 1.09 1.27 8.48
C GLN A 84 0.72 0.44 7.25
N LEU A 85 -0.55 0.45 6.84
CA LEU A 85 -0.99 -0.24 5.63
C LEU A 85 -0.40 0.39 4.37
N SER A 86 -0.42 1.72 4.27
CA SER A 86 0.23 2.44 3.17
C SER A 86 1.72 2.09 3.06
N TRP A 87 2.43 2.05 4.20
CA TRP A 87 3.83 1.63 4.24
C TRP A 87 4.04 0.16 3.86
N ALA A 88 3.11 -0.73 4.24
CA ALA A 88 3.16 -2.14 3.85
C ALA A 88 2.97 -2.34 2.33
N ASN A 89 2.18 -1.50 1.65
CA ASN A 89 2.06 -1.51 0.19
C ASN A 89 3.38 -1.13 -0.51
N GLU A 90 4.19 -0.25 0.09
CA GLU A 90 5.50 0.14 -0.45
C GLU A 90 6.60 -0.90 -0.20
N MET A 91 6.37 -1.84 0.72
CA MET A 91 7.31 -2.92 0.98
C MET A 91 7.31 -3.95 -0.14
N LYS A 92 8.43 -4.68 -0.26
CA LYS A 92 8.48 -5.84 -1.14
C LYS A 92 7.31 -6.77 -0.82
N PRO A 93 6.53 -7.18 -1.82
CA PRO A 93 5.35 -7.97 -1.57
C PRO A 93 5.67 -9.29 -0.86
N THR A 94 4.91 -9.59 0.18
CA THR A 94 5.07 -10.77 1.03
C THR A 94 4.61 -12.07 0.36
N SER A 95 3.62 -12.00 -0.52
CA SER A 95 3.03 -13.18 -1.18
C SER A 95 2.91 -12.96 -2.68
N ALA A 96 3.79 -13.59 -3.49
CA ALA A 96 3.68 -13.60 -4.95
C ALA A 96 2.43 -14.39 -5.37
N ILE A 97 1.35 -13.68 -5.70
CA ILE A 97 0.18 -14.29 -6.33
C ILE A 97 0.51 -14.39 -7.82
N ASP A 98 0.36 -15.59 -8.35
CA ASP A 98 0.50 -15.85 -9.78
C ASP A 98 -0.79 -15.44 -10.48
N TYR A 99 -0.79 -14.23 -11.03
CA TYR A 99 -1.93 -13.68 -11.76
C TYR A 99 -1.78 -13.93 -13.25
N GLU A 100 -2.84 -14.46 -13.86
CA GLU A 100 -2.98 -14.49 -15.29
C GLU A 100 -3.87 -13.34 -15.77
N ARG A 101 -3.30 -12.46 -16.60
CA ARG A 101 -4.00 -11.27 -17.07
C ARG A 101 -4.79 -11.55 -18.35
N GLN A 102 -6.06 -11.17 -18.32
CA GLN A 102 -6.95 -11.06 -19.48
C GLN A 102 -7.30 -9.60 -19.72
N LEU A 103 -7.11 -9.10 -20.94
CA LEU A 103 -7.69 -7.82 -21.35
C LEU A 103 -9.11 -8.05 -21.84
N LEU A 104 -10.05 -7.23 -21.37
CA LEU A 104 -11.45 -7.29 -21.78
C LEU A 104 -11.84 -5.97 -22.44
N ASP A 105 -12.23 -6.06 -23.71
CA ASP A 105 -12.72 -4.92 -24.48
C ASP A 105 -14.11 -4.51 -23.99
N MET A 106 -14.29 -3.20 -23.87
CA MET A 106 -15.52 -2.59 -23.36
C MET A 106 -16.37 -2.06 -24.51
N PRO A 107 -17.71 -1.98 -24.36
CA PRO A 107 -18.61 -1.55 -25.44
C PRO A 107 -18.32 -0.15 -26.02
N ASP A 108 -17.70 0.73 -25.25
CA ASP A 108 -17.30 2.08 -25.67
C ASP A 108 -15.95 2.11 -26.43
N GLY A 109 -15.35 0.95 -26.71
CA GLY A 109 -14.02 0.83 -27.31
C GLY A 109 -12.87 0.93 -26.31
N GLY A 110 -13.18 1.12 -25.02
CA GLY A 110 -12.20 1.06 -23.94
C GLY A 110 -11.75 -0.36 -23.61
N VAL A 111 -10.95 -0.49 -22.56
CA VAL A 111 -10.45 -1.79 -22.08
C VAL A 111 -10.25 -1.77 -20.57
N VAL A 112 -10.60 -2.88 -19.92
CA VAL A 112 -10.23 -3.19 -18.53
C VAL A 112 -9.34 -4.43 -18.50
N SER A 113 -8.63 -4.66 -17.40
CA SER A 113 -7.91 -5.94 -17.21
C SER A 113 -8.53 -6.75 -16.07
N LEU A 114 -8.56 -8.06 -16.28
CA LEU A 114 -8.96 -9.06 -15.31
C LEU A 114 -7.71 -9.87 -14.94
N ASP A 115 -7.28 -9.78 -13.69
CA ASP A 115 -6.14 -10.54 -13.20
C ASP A 115 -6.65 -11.75 -12.40
N TRP A 116 -6.50 -12.93 -12.98
CA TRP A 116 -7.02 -14.18 -12.45
C TRP A 116 -6.03 -14.87 -11.54
N ALA A 117 -6.45 -15.16 -10.32
CA ALA A 117 -5.73 -16.01 -9.37
C ALA A 117 -6.48 -17.34 -9.23
N LEU A 118 -6.18 -18.28 -10.13
CA LEU A 118 -6.81 -19.59 -10.16
C LEU A 118 -6.23 -20.52 -9.09
N LEU A 119 -7.01 -21.55 -8.74
CA LEU A 119 -6.53 -22.61 -7.88
C LEU A 119 -5.59 -23.53 -8.65
N PRO A 120 -4.55 -24.10 -8.01
CA PRO A 120 -3.72 -25.11 -8.66
C PRO A 120 -4.58 -26.32 -9.08
N SER A 121 -4.72 -26.56 -10.38
CA SER A 121 -5.41 -27.78 -10.86
C SER A 121 -4.54 -29.03 -10.60
N THR A 122 -5.18 -30.14 -10.24
CA THR A 122 -4.51 -31.46 -10.09
C THR A 122 -4.09 -32.06 -11.44
N VAL A 123 -4.62 -31.53 -12.55
CA VAL A 123 -4.28 -31.90 -13.93
C VAL A 123 -3.79 -30.63 -14.61
N ARG A 124 -2.50 -30.31 -14.45
CA ARG A 124 -1.87 -29.18 -15.13
C ARG A 124 -1.58 -29.58 -16.58
N ASP A 125 -2.49 -29.28 -17.50
CA ASP A 125 -2.03 -28.93 -18.84
C ASP A 125 -1.74 -27.43 -18.85
N ALA A 126 -0.49 -27.06 -18.58
CA ALA A 126 -0.05 -25.66 -18.59
C ALA A 126 -0.22 -25.00 -19.98
N LYS A 127 -0.62 -25.76 -21.01
CA LYS A 127 -0.94 -25.28 -22.35
C LYS A 127 -2.42 -24.95 -22.54
N ALA A 128 -3.30 -25.30 -21.60
CA ALA A 128 -4.72 -24.98 -21.67
C ALA A 128 -4.92 -23.45 -21.60
N SER A 129 -5.86 -22.96 -22.41
CA SER A 129 -6.28 -21.56 -22.40
C SER A 129 -6.81 -21.16 -21.02
N LEU A 130 -6.80 -19.86 -20.71
CA LEU A 130 -7.39 -19.34 -19.48
C LEU A 130 -8.84 -19.82 -19.32
N GLU A 131 -9.60 -19.81 -20.42
CA GLU A 131 -11.02 -20.18 -20.44
C GLU A 131 -11.25 -21.63 -20.01
N GLU A 132 -10.38 -22.55 -20.45
CA GLU A 132 -10.44 -23.96 -20.05
C GLU A 132 -9.97 -24.19 -18.61
N ARG A 133 -9.19 -23.26 -18.04
CA ARG A 133 -8.66 -23.37 -16.67
C ARG A 133 -9.55 -22.72 -15.61
N VAL A 134 -10.48 -21.85 -15.99
CA VAL A 134 -11.51 -21.34 -15.07
C VAL A 134 -12.49 -22.47 -14.77
N ASP A 135 -12.53 -22.92 -13.52
CA ASP A 135 -13.42 -24.00 -13.10
C ASP A 135 -14.77 -23.43 -12.64
N SER A 136 -15.81 -23.59 -13.47
CA SER A 136 -17.16 -23.07 -13.17
C SER A 136 -17.81 -23.72 -11.94
N SER A 137 -17.32 -24.90 -11.53
CA SER A 137 -17.78 -25.60 -10.31
C SER A 137 -17.17 -25.05 -9.02
N LYS A 138 -16.31 -24.02 -9.10
CA LYS A 138 -15.71 -23.39 -7.93
C LYS A 138 -16.33 -22.04 -7.64
N LYS A 139 -16.50 -21.78 -6.35
CA LYS A 139 -16.84 -20.46 -5.83
C LYS A 139 -15.82 -19.43 -6.31
N THR A 140 -16.31 -18.32 -6.80
CA THR A 140 -15.50 -17.30 -7.45
C THR A 140 -15.76 -15.93 -6.82
N VAL A 141 -14.70 -15.17 -6.58
CA VAL A 141 -14.77 -13.80 -6.06
C VAL A 141 -14.32 -12.81 -7.13
N LEU A 142 -15.19 -11.87 -7.48
CA LEU A 142 -14.85 -10.67 -8.25
C LEU A 142 -14.37 -9.58 -7.29
N VAL A 143 -13.07 -9.27 -7.33
CA VAL A 143 -12.42 -8.34 -6.43
C VAL A 143 -12.29 -6.95 -7.07
N LEU A 144 -12.71 -5.91 -6.36
CA LEU A 144 -12.62 -4.50 -6.77
C LEU A 144 -11.65 -3.72 -5.86
N PRO A 145 -10.48 -3.32 -6.40
CA PRO A 145 -9.52 -2.48 -5.69
C PRO A 145 -10.02 -1.07 -5.35
N GLY A 146 -9.29 -0.40 -4.47
CA GLY A 146 -9.50 1.00 -4.12
C GLY A 146 -8.97 2.00 -5.16
N LEU A 147 -9.04 3.29 -4.83
CA LEU A 147 -8.60 4.40 -5.68
C LEU A 147 -7.14 4.21 -6.13
N THR A 148 -6.89 4.26 -7.45
CA THR A 148 -5.55 4.11 -8.08
C THR A 148 -4.84 2.77 -7.85
N GLY A 149 -5.52 1.82 -7.18
CA GLY A 149 -4.98 0.50 -6.85
C GLY A 149 -5.24 -0.53 -7.94
N GLY A 150 -4.75 -1.74 -7.70
CA GLY A 150 -4.89 -2.88 -8.59
C GLY A 150 -4.59 -4.21 -7.90
N SER A 151 -4.48 -5.28 -8.68
CA SER A 151 -4.12 -6.63 -8.21
C SER A 151 -2.79 -6.70 -7.45
N GLY A 152 -1.89 -5.73 -7.69
CA GLY A 152 -0.57 -5.65 -7.06
C GLY A 152 -0.57 -5.17 -5.60
N GLU A 153 -1.65 -4.57 -5.12
CA GLU A 153 -1.73 -3.98 -3.78
C GLU A 153 -1.63 -5.05 -2.68
N HIS A 154 -0.98 -4.74 -1.55
CA HIS A 154 -0.77 -5.71 -0.46
C HIS A 154 -2.10 -6.23 0.08
N TYR A 155 -3.06 -5.36 0.37
CA TYR A 155 -4.37 -5.77 0.90
C TYR A 155 -5.15 -6.66 -0.08
N ILE A 156 -5.06 -6.41 -1.39
CA ILE A 156 -5.68 -7.27 -2.42
C ILE A 156 -5.01 -8.64 -2.42
N ARG A 157 -3.68 -8.68 -2.45
CA ARG A 157 -2.93 -9.94 -2.47
C ARG A 157 -3.15 -10.76 -1.21
N SER A 158 -3.19 -10.14 -0.04
CA SER A 158 -3.50 -10.82 1.21
C SER A 158 -4.91 -11.41 1.21
N ALA A 159 -5.90 -10.68 0.66
CA ALA A 159 -7.26 -11.19 0.54
C ALA A 159 -7.34 -12.35 -0.45
N VAL A 160 -6.74 -12.21 -1.64
CA VAL A 160 -6.70 -13.24 -2.68
C VAL A 160 -5.97 -14.49 -2.19
N GLU A 161 -4.82 -14.35 -1.54
CA GLU A 161 -4.09 -15.48 -0.94
C GLU A 161 -4.97 -16.25 0.03
N ARG A 162 -5.69 -15.55 0.91
CA ARG A 162 -6.56 -16.17 1.89
C ARG A 162 -7.76 -16.87 1.24
N LEU A 163 -8.35 -16.25 0.23
CA LEU A 163 -9.48 -16.82 -0.52
C LEU A 163 -9.05 -18.08 -1.29
N ASN A 164 -7.90 -18.04 -1.98
CA ASN A 164 -7.35 -19.20 -2.67
C ASN A 164 -7.02 -20.34 -1.70
N ALA A 165 -6.46 -20.03 -0.52
CA ALA A 165 -6.22 -21.03 0.53
C ALA A 165 -7.52 -21.67 1.08
N LEU A 166 -8.66 -20.99 0.94
CA LEU A 166 -9.99 -21.50 1.26
C LEU A 166 -10.68 -22.20 0.08
N GLY A 167 -9.99 -22.36 -1.05
CA GLY A 167 -10.51 -23.02 -2.25
C GLY A 167 -11.46 -22.15 -3.09
N TRP A 168 -11.35 -20.83 -3.00
CA TRP A 168 -12.05 -19.90 -3.89
C TRP A 168 -11.15 -19.48 -5.05
N GLN A 169 -11.72 -19.33 -6.23
CA GLN A 169 -11.05 -18.64 -7.34
C GLN A 169 -11.24 -17.13 -7.17
N CYS A 170 -10.24 -16.34 -7.55
CA CYS A 170 -10.37 -14.88 -7.53
C CYS A 170 -10.09 -14.31 -8.91
N VAL A 171 -10.84 -13.28 -9.28
CA VAL A 171 -10.57 -12.42 -10.42
C VAL A 171 -10.58 -10.97 -9.95
N VAL A 172 -9.47 -10.27 -10.14
CA VAL A 172 -9.37 -8.85 -9.79
C VAL A 172 -9.69 -8.01 -11.01
N LEU A 173 -10.72 -7.17 -10.91
CA LEU A 173 -11.04 -6.17 -11.93
C LEU A 173 -10.15 -4.95 -11.72
N ASN A 174 -9.15 -4.76 -12.58
CA ASN A 174 -8.39 -3.53 -12.62
C ASN A 174 -9.10 -2.52 -13.51
N SER A 175 -9.39 -1.35 -12.93
CA SER A 175 -9.97 -0.23 -13.65
C SER A 175 -9.07 0.27 -14.78
N ARG A 176 -9.69 0.98 -15.73
CA ARG A 176 -9.01 1.63 -16.86
C ARG A 176 -7.86 2.50 -16.39
N GLY A 177 -6.66 2.31 -16.94
CA GLY A 177 -5.45 3.05 -16.53
C GLY A 177 -4.75 2.52 -15.28
N CYS A 178 -5.36 1.63 -14.49
CA CYS A 178 -4.74 1.04 -13.30
C CYS A 178 -3.98 -0.25 -13.61
N GLN A 179 -2.97 -0.55 -12.80
CA GLN A 179 -2.19 -1.80 -12.87
C GLN A 179 -1.71 -2.11 -14.29
N ASP A 180 -1.12 -1.13 -14.99
CA ASP A 180 -0.64 -1.26 -16.38
C ASP A 180 -1.74 -1.60 -17.41
N THR A 181 -3.02 -1.39 -17.07
CA THR A 181 -4.12 -1.46 -18.02
C THR A 181 -4.08 -0.22 -18.92
N PRO A 182 -3.94 -0.37 -20.24
CA PRO A 182 -3.84 0.78 -21.13
C PRO A 182 -5.16 1.54 -21.19
N LEU A 183 -5.07 2.86 -21.35
CA LEU A 183 -6.23 3.68 -21.66
C LEU A 183 -6.36 3.81 -23.19
N ARG A 184 -7.49 3.36 -23.75
CA ARG A 184 -7.77 3.41 -25.20
C ARG A 184 -8.72 4.53 -25.60
N THR A 185 -9.59 4.93 -24.69
CA THR A 185 -10.58 5.99 -24.86
C THR A 185 -10.40 7.04 -23.77
N PRO A 186 -10.80 8.30 -23.96
CA PRO A 186 -10.73 9.35 -22.94
C PRO A 186 -11.81 9.15 -21.86
N HIS A 187 -11.82 7.98 -21.23
CA HIS A 187 -12.79 7.55 -20.25
C HIS A 187 -12.09 6.73 -19.16
N LEU A 188 -11.91 7.32 -17.98
CA LEU A 188 -11.31 6.68 -16.82
C LEU A 188 -12.37 5.96 -15.98
N PHE A 189 -12.01 5.56 -14.77
CA PHE A 189 -12.94 5.12 -13.74
C PHE A 189 -13.20 6.26 -12.75
N CYS A 190 -14.32 6.17 -12.01
CA CYS A 190 -14.60 7.08 -10.91
C CYS A 190 -15.54 6.43 -9.87
N ILE A 191 -15.79 7.11 -8.76
CA ILE A 191 -16.66 6.64 -7.67
C ILE A 191 -18.13 6.42 -8.09
N ALA A 192 -18.58 7.08 -9.15
CA ALA A 192 -19.97 7.05 -9.59
C ALA A 192 -20.21 6.10 -10.78
N TYR A 193 -19.16 5.64 -11.45
CA TYR A 193 -19.27 4.87 -12.69
C TYR A 193 -19.31 3.36 -12.42
N THR A 194 -20.41 2.72 -12.81
CA THR A 194 -20.70 1.30 -12.55
C THR A 194 -20.69 0.43 -13.79
N ASP A 195 -20.63 1.00 -15.00
CA ASP A 195 -20.82 0.26 -16.25
C ASP A 195 -19.70 -0.75 -16.50
N ASP A 196 -18.46 -0.44 -16.14
CA ASP A 196 -17.35 -1.39 -16.27
C ASP A 196 -17.59 -2.65 -15.43
N LEU A 197 -17.95 -2.47 -14.15
CA LEU A 197 -18.30 -3.58 -13.26
C LEU A 197 -19.52 -4.33 -13.78
N ARG A 198 -20.57 -3.62 -14.20
CA ARG A 198 -21.81 -4.20 -14.71
C ARG A 198 -21.54 -5.09 -15.94
N TYR A 199 -20.74 -4.60 -16.87
CA TYR A 199 -20.37 -5.34 -18.07
C TYR A 199 -19.50 -6.55 -17.72
N VAL A 200 -18.47 -6.38 -16.89
CA VAL A 200 -17.59 -7.48 -16.44
C VAL A 200 -18.39 -8.57 -15.72
N ALA A 201 -19.27 -8.20 -14.78
CA ALA A 201 -20.08 -9.17 -14.06
C ALA A 201 -20.99 -9.97 -15.01
N ARG A 202 -21.62 -9.32 -16.00
CA ARG A 202 -22.41 -10.00 -17.04
C ARG A 202 -21.55 -10.89 -17.91
N TYR A 203 -20.43 -10.39 -18.43
CA TYR A 203 -19.50 -11.16 -19.25
C TYR A 203 -19.02 -12.43 -18.54
N LEU A 204 -18.63 -12.31 -17.27
CA LEU A 204 -18.14 -13.44 -16.47
C LEU A 204 -19.24 -14.48 -16.23
N THR A 205 -20.45 -14.04 -15.88
CA THR A 205 -21.60 -14.94 -15.71
C THR A 205 -21.98 -15.62 -17.01
N ASP A 206 -22.11 -14.89 -18.11
CA ASP A 206 -22.54 -15.43 -19.41
C ASP A 206 -21.49 -16.39 -20.01
N LYS A 207 -20.20 -16.15 -19.75
CA LYS A 207 -19.10 -16.94 -20.31
C LYS A 207 -18.79 -18.21 -19.53
N TYR A 208 -18.80 -18.14 -18.19
CA TYR A 208 -18.35 -19.23 -17.34
C TYR A 208 -19.49 -19.95 -16.62
N ASP A 209 -20.72 -19.45 -16.74
CA ASP A 209 -21.92 -20.04 -16.13
C ASP A 209 -21.73 -20.40 -14.65
N PHE A 210 -21.31 -19.42 -13.86
CA PHE A 210 -21.16 -19.57 -12.40
C PHE A 210 -22.51 -19.79 -11.68
N ALA A 211 -23.63 -19.96 -12.40
CA ALA A 211 -24.99 -19.92 -11.86
C ALA A 211 -25.29 -21.01 -10.81
N ASP A 212 -24.54 -22.12 -10.84
CA ASP A 212 -24.70 -23.22 -9.88
C ASP A 212 -23.86 -23.03 -8.59
N GLU A 213 -22.96 -22.04 -8.53
CA GLU A 213 -22.04 -21.81 -7.41
C GLU A 213 -21.99 -20.33 -6.96
N ALA A 214 -21.31 -20.04 -5.84
CA ALA A 214 -21.25 -18.68 -5.31
C ALA A 214 -20.35 -17.78 -6.19
N PHE A 215 -20.92 -16.72 -6.76
CA PHE A 215 -20.20 -15.64 -7.45
C PHE A 215 -20.32 -14.32 -6.67
N VAL A 216 -19.29 -14.00 -5.89
CA VAL A 216 -19.35 -12.96 -4.85
C VAL A 216 -18.53 -11.74 -5.23
N GLY A 217 -19.09 -10.54 -5.06
CA GLY A 217 -18.31 -9.31 -5.16
C GLY A 217 -17.56 -9.00 -3.87
N LEU A 218 -16.29 -8.59 -3.96
CA LEU A 218 -15.50 -8.09 -2.83
C LEU A 218 -14.89 -6.74 -3.18
N GLY A 219 -15.42 -5.68 -2.60
CA GLY A 219 -14.90 -4.32 -2.78
C GLY A 219 -14.03 -3.86 -1.62
N PHE A 220 -13.06 -3.00 -1.93
CA PHE A 220 -12.26 -2.27 -0.94
C PHE A 220 -12.32 -0.77 -1.21
N SER A 221 -12.59 0.05 -0.18
CA SER A 221 -12.60 1.51 -0.27
C SER A 221 -13.47 2.01 -1.44
N MET A 222 -12.92 2.75 -2.41
CA MET A 222 -13.60 3.16 -3.63
C MET A 222 -14.30 2.00 -4.36
N GLY A 223 -13.66 0.82 -4.44
CA GLY A 223 -14.24 -0.37 -5.05
C GLY A 223 -15.47 -0.90 -4.31
N SER A 224 -15.51 -0.74 -2.98
CA SER A 224 -16.71 -1.02 -2.17
C SER A 224 -17.87 -0.10 -2.54
N ASN A 225 -17.59 1.19 -2.72
CA ASN A 225 -18.62 2.15 -3.06
C ASN A 225 -19.21 1.85 -4.45
N VAL A 226 -18.36 1.62 -5.45
CA VAL A 226 -18.81 1.26 -6.81
C VAL A 226 -19.60 -0.05 -6.79
N LEU A 227 -19.14 -1.06 -6.03
CA LEU A 227 -19.84 -2.34 -5.87
C LEU A 227 -21.24 -2.15 -5.27
N VAL A 228 -21.37 -1.43 -4.16
CA VAL A 228 -22.68 -1.20 -3.52
C VAL A 228 -23.60 -0.35 -4.41
N LYS A 229 -23.05 0.65 -5.11
CA LYS A 229 -23.81 1.45 -6.09
C LYS A 229 -24.38 0.57 -7.20
N TYR A 230 -23.56 -0.27 -7.82
CA TYR A 230 -23.98 -1.24 -8.85
C TYR A 230 -25.10 -2.15 -8.34
N LEU A 231 -24.96 -2.74 -7.15
CA LEU A 231 -25.96 -3.65 -6.59
C LEU A 231 -27.32 -2.98 -6.39
N GLY A 232 -27.35 -1.72 -5.97
CA GLY A 232 -28.61 -0.99 -5.81
C GLY A 232 -29.15 -0.36 -7.10
N GLU A 233 -28.31 -0.14 -8.11
CA GLU A 233 -28.76 0.30 -9.44
C GLU A 233 -29.39 -0.84 -10.24
N ASP A 234 -28.73 -1.99 -10.29
CA ASP A 234 -29.21 -3.15 -11.05
C ASP A 234 -30.27 -3.94 -10.27
N GLY A 235 -30.26 -3.89 -8.93
CA GLY A 235 -31.23 -4.58 -8.09
C GLY A 235 -31.29 -6.07 -8.44
N GLU A 236 -32.46 -6.58 -8.79
CA GLU A 236 -32.65 -7.99 -9.18
C GLU A 236 -31.88 -8.40 -10.45
N GLN A 237 -31.42 -7.45 -11.27
CA GLN A 237 -30.61 -7.72 -12.47
C GLN A 237 -29.12 -7.90 -12.16
N ALA A 238 -28.68 -7.63 -10.92
CA ALA A 238 -27.31 -7.82 -10.51
C ALA A 238 -26.91 -9.30 -10.67
N ARG A 239 -25.75 -9.53 -11.31
CA ARG A 239 -25.26 -10.89 -11.61
C ARG A 239 -24.49 -11.57 -10.48
N LEU A 240 -24.19 -10.83 -9.41
CA LEU A 240 -23.48 -11.36 -8.25
C LEU A 240 -24.47 -12.02 -7.30
N THR A 241 -24.10 -13.14 -6.68
CA THR A 241 -24.97 -13.88 -5.74
C THR A 241 -24.94 -13.30 -4.32
N ALA A 242 -23.86 -12.60 -3.98
CA ALA A 242 -23.67 -11.87 -2.71
C ALA A 242 -22.52 -10.86 -2.86
N ALA A 243 -22.32 -10.01 -1.85
CA ALA A 243 -21.23 -9.04 -1.85
C ALA A 243 -20.68 -8.73 -0.45
N ILE A 244 -19.43 -8.31 -0.41
CA ILE A 244 -18.73 -7.81 0.76
C ILE A 244 -18.10 -6.47 0.42
N SER A 245 -18.35 -5.45 1.23
CA SER A 245 -17.80 -4.11 1.08
C SER A 245 -16.91 -3.80 2.28
N VAL A 246 -15.63 -3.53 2.09
CA VAL A 246 -14.67 -3.26 3.16
C VAL A 246 -14.20 -1.81 3.11
N GLY A 247 -14.24 -1.11 4.26
CA GLY A 247 -13.86 0.30 4.40
C GLY A 247 -14.61 1.23 3.45
N ASN A 248 -15.91 0.97 3.25
CA ASN A 248 -16.72 1.63 2.22
C ASN A 248 -17.05 3.09 2.56
N PRO A 249 -16.59 4.09 1.76
CA PRO A 249 -16.98 5.49 1.92
C PRO A 249 -18.41 5.74 1.39
N PHE A 250 -19.43 5.38 2.18
CA PHE A 250 -20.85 5.41 1.78
C PHE A 250 -21.38 6.79 1.34
N ASN A 251 -20.90 7.86 1.96
CA ASN A 251 -21.33 9.23 1.71
C ASN A 251 -20.12 10.10 1.35
N MET A 252 -19.94 10.34 0.05
CA MET A 252 -18.76 11.00 -0.52
C MET A 252 -18.61 12.46 -0.09
N PRO A 253 -19.69 13.29 -0.03
CA PRO A 253 -19.58 14.63 0.51
C PRO A 253 -18.99 14.67 1.92
N LYS A 254 -19.49 13.83 2.84
CA LYS A 254 -18.98 13.76 4.23
C LYS A 254 -17.53 13.28 4.30
N CYS A 255 -17.17 12.27 3.51
CA CYS A 255 -15.79 11.79 3.44
C CYS A 255 -14.84 12.87 2.90
N SER A 256 -15.24 13.57 1.83
CA SER A 256 -14.45 14.65 1.25
C SER A 256 -14.28 15.83 2.20
N GLU A 257 -15.35 16.24 2.89
CA GLU A 257 -15.30 17.29 3.90
C GLU A 257 -14.30 16.94 5.01
N ASN A 258 -14.30 15.71 5.51
CA ASN A 258 -13.34 15.28 6.53
C ASN A 258 -11.90 15.17 6.00
N MET A 259 -11.69 14.75 4.76
CA MET A 259 -10.34 14.69 4.18
C MET A 259 -9.74 16.09 3.97
N GLU A 260 -10.59 17.09 3.73
CA GLU A 260 -10.16 18.45 3.39
C GLU A 260 -10.23 19.45 4.56
N GLY A 261 -11.02 19.17 5.59
CA GLY A 261 -11.26 20.06 6.72
C GLY A 261 -10.07 20.17 7.68
N PRO A 262 -9.79 19.14 8.51
CA PRO A 262 -8.68 19.16 9.46
C PRO A 262 -7.33 19.26 8.74
N LEU A 263 -6.46 20.16 9.23
CA LEU A 263 -5.13 20.38 8.64
C LEU A 263 -4.33 19.08 8.54
N PHE A 264 -4.37 18.24 9.57
CA PHE A 264 -3.69 16.95 9.57
C PHE A 264 -4.17 16.07 8.41
N ASN A 265 -5.48 15.84 8.29
CA ASN A 265 -6.07 15.01 7.23
C ASN A 265 -5.77 15.57 5.83
N ARG A 266 -5.81 16.89 5.68
CA ARG A 266 -5.45 17.55 4.42
C ARG A 266 -4.00 17.27 4.02
N LEU A 267 -3.09 17.27 5.00
CA LEU A 267 -1.66 17.04 4.78
C LEU A 267 -1.32 15.56 4.57
N THR A 268 -2.07 14.63 5.16
CA THR A 268 -1.78 13.19 5.15
C THR A 268 -2.59 12.38 4.15
N TYR A 269 -3.86 12.70 3.92
CA TYR A 269 -4.76 11.93 3.04
C TYR A 269 -5.03 12.67 1.74
N SER A 270 -5.61 13.86 1.79
CA SER A 270 -6.01 14.60 0.56
C SER A 270 -4.83 14.84 -0.38
N ARG A 271 -3.66 15.22 0.16
CA ARG A 271 -2.43 15.38 -0.63
C ARG A 271 -1.87 14.07 -1.19
N VAL A 272 -1.94 12.97 -0.44
CA VAL A 272 -1.40 11.67 -0.87
C VAL A 272 -2.31 11.05 -1.93
N LEU A 273 -3.62 11.06 -1.72
CA LEU A 273 -4.59 10.54 -2.68
C LEU A 273 -4.58 11.35 -3.99
N SER A 274 -4.52 12.68 -3.90
CA SER A 274 -4.37 13.51 -5.11
C SER A 274 -3.03 13.29 -5.80
N ALA A 275 -1.94 13.04 -5.06
CA ALA A 275 -0.66 12.67 -5.65
C ALA A 275 -0.74 11.34 -6.39
N GLY A 276 -1.41 10.33 -5.82
CA GLY A 276 -1.67 9.05 -6.49
C GLY A 276 -2.49 9.20 -7.76
N LEU A 277 -3.51 10.06 -7.78
CA LEU A 277 -4.28 10.38 -8.98
C LEU A 277 -3.45 11.05 -10.07
N ARG A 278 -2.61 12.03 -9.70
CA ARG A 278 -1.69 12.67 -10.66
C ARG A 278 -0.67 11.67 -11.19
N ASP A 279 -0.08 10.88 -10.31
CA ASP A 279 0.90 9.86 -10.70
C ASP A 279 0.29 8.81 -11.62
N LEU A 280 -0.94 8.37 -11.34
CA LEU A 280 -1.71 7.50 -12.22
C LEU A 280 -1.91 8.15 -13.60
N PHE A 281 -2.37 9.39 -13.63
CA PHE A 281 -2.75 10.07 -14.87
C PHE A 281 -1.54 10.39 -15.76
N PHE A 282 -0.41 10.79 -15.16
CA PHE A 282 0.76 11.29 -15.88
C PHE A 282 1.91 10.28 -16.04
N ASN A 283 2.05 9.32 -15.12
CA ASN A 283 3.25 8.47 -15.06
C ASN A 283 2.94 6.97 -15.15
N ARG A 284 1.95 6.46 -14.41
CA ARG A 284 1.61 5.02 -14.39
C ARG A 284 0.66 4.59 -15.50
N SER A 285 0.07 5.54 -16.22
CA SER A 285 -0.79 5.29 -17.37
C SER A 285 -0.51 6.28 -18.50
N ASN A 286 -1.05 5.98 -19.68
CA ASN A 286 -1.03 6.86 -20.84
C ASN A 286 -2.20 7.87 -20.85
N ALA A 287 -2.89 8.11 -19.72
CA ALA A 287 -4.06 8.99 -19.69
C ALA A 287 -3.75 10.41 -20.17
N HIS A 288 -2.62 10.99 -19.75
CA HIS A 288 -2.18 12.31 -20.23
C HIS A 288 -1.98 12.41 -21.76
N GLU A 289 -1.70 11.29 -22.44
CA GLU A 289 -1.62 11.27 -23.90
C GLU A 289 -3.01 11.21 -24.54
N VAL A 290 -3.88 10.35 -24.00
CA VAL A 290 -5.26 10.16 -24.49
C VAL A 290 -6.12 11.40 -24.27
N PHE A 291 -5.91 12.11 -23.15
CA PHE A 291 -6.63 13.33 -22.81
C PHE A 291 -5.98 14.62 -23.33
N ARG A 292 -4.86 14.54 -24.08
CA ARG A 292 -4.10 15.72 -24.52
C ARG A 292 -4.95 16.78 -25.19
N ASP A 293 -5.84 16.35 -26.08
CA ASP A 293 -6.69 17.22 -26.89
C ASP A 293 -8.17 17.15 -26.43
N TYR A 294 -8.43 16.64 -25.22
CA TYR A 294 -9.81 16.52 -24.72
C TYR A 294 -10.37 17.89 -24.32
N PRO A 295 -11.54 18.30 -24.86
CA PRO A 295 -12.11 19.61 -24.58
C PRO A 295 -12.36 19.84 -23.08
N GLY A 296 -11.87 20.96 -22.56
CA GLY A 296 -12.14 21.40 -21.19
C GLY A 296 -11.24 20.78 -20.11
N ILE A 297 -10.22 20.00 -20.48
CA ILE A 297 -9.22 19.47 -19.55
C ILE A 297 -7.90 20.24 -19.72
N ASP A 298 -7.44 20.86 -18.64
CA ASP A 298 -6.14 21.55 -18.58
C ASP A 298 -5.10 20.66 -17.88
N LEU A 299 -4.21 20.06 -18.67
CA LEU A 299 -3.16 19.18 -18.18
C LEU A 299 -2.15 19.90 -17.25
N GLU A 300 -1.87 21.17 -17.48
CA GLU A 300 -0.93 21.95 -16.65
C GLU A 300 -1.53 22.34 -15.31
N ALA A 301 -2.85 22.57 -15.26
CA ALA A 301 -3.59 22.72 -14.02
C ALA A 301 -3.65 21.40 -13.25
N LEU A 302 -3.95 20.28 -13.93
CA LEU A 302 -4.04 18.95 -13.31
C LEU A 302 -2.75 18.51 -12.62
N LYS A 303 -1.57 18.83 -13.18
CA LYS A 303 -0.26 18.55 -12.56
C LYS A 303 -0.08 19.24 -11.19
N LYS A 304 -0.80 20.33 -10.94
CA LYS A 304 -0.62 21.20 -9.75
C LYS A 304 -1.66 20.98 -8.67
N VAL A 305 -2.67 20.16 -8.94
CA VAL A 305 -3.75 19.80 -8.02
C VAL A 305 -3.20 19.31 -6.68
N LYS A 306 -3.84 19.66 -5.58
CA LYS A 306 -3.46 19.24 -4.21
C LYS A 306 -4.59 18.54 -3.46
N LYS A 307 -5.80 18.56 -4.01
CA LYS A 307 -7.00 17.92 -3.46
C LYS A 307 -7.61 16.95 -4.45
N VAL A 308 -8.33 15.97 -3.96
CA VAL A 308 -9.10 15.04 -4.81
C VAL A 308 -10.21 15.80 -5.54
N SER A 309 -10.95 16.67 -4.83
CA SER A 309 -12.01 17.50 -5.43
C SER A 309 -11.54 18.40 -6.58
N GLU A 310 -10.34 18.97 -6.48
CA GLU A 310 -9.72 19.77 -7.56
C GLU A 310 -9.40 18.90 -8.79
N PHE A 311 -8.95 17.64 -8.58
CA PHE A 311 -8.75 16.70 -9.69
C PHE A 311 -10.08 16.38 -10.36
N ASP A 312 -11.12 16.14 -9.55
CA ASP A 312 -12.44 15.83 -10.05
C ASP A 312 -13.07 17.00 -10.81
N GLU A 313 -12.89 18.23 -10.34
CA GLU A 313 -13.35 19.45 -10.99
C GLU A 313 -12.67 19.66 -12.36
N LEU A 314 -11.36 19.43 -12.44
CA LEU A 314 -10.56 19.69 -13.63
C LEU A 314 -10.57 18.54 -14.64
N SER A 315 -10.89 17.31 -14.22
CA SER A 315 -10.88 16.11 -15.06
C SER A 315 -12.19 15.33 -14.99
N THR A 316 -12.50 14.74 -13.83
CA THR A 316 -13.57 13.72 -13.70
C THR A 316 -14.92 14.22 -14.17
N ILE A 317 -15.39 15.37 -13.67
CA ILE A 317 -16.71 15.89 -14.05
C ILE A 317 -16.79 16.27 -15.53
N LYS A 318 -15.65 16.56 -16.19
CA LYS A 318 -15.60 16.95 -17.61
C LYS A 318 -15.83 15.77 -18.53
N HIS A 319 -15.18 14.64 -18.29
CA HIS A 319 -15.31 13.46 -19.17
C HIS A 319 -16.45 12.52 -18.77
N PHE A 320 -17.02 12.68 -17.57
CA PHE A 320 -18.28 12.05 -17.17
C PHE A 320 -19.51 12.96 -17.31
N ASN A 321 -19.34 14.20 -17.79
CA ASN A 321 -20.42 15.17 -18.03
C ASN A 321 -21.28 15.54 -16.80
N TYR A 322 -20.68 15.62 -15.62
CA TYR A 322 -21.33 16.19 -14.43
C TYR A 322 -21.24 17.72 -14.43
N LYS A 323 -22.26 18.41 -13.89
CA LYS A 323 -22.31 19.88 -13.84
C LYS A 323 -21.42 20.45 -12.74
N SER A 324 -21.24 19.70 -11.65
CA SER A 324 -20.41 20.10 -10.51
C SER A 324 -19.83 18.90 -9.77
N VAL A 325 -18.80 19.14 -8.96
CA VAL A 325 -18.25 18.13 -8.04
C VAL A 325 -19.29 17.67 -7.02
N ASP A 326 -20.17 18.57 -6.56
CA ASP A 326 -21.24 18.22 -5.63
C ASP A 326 -22.23 17.22 -6.25
N GLU A 327 -22.66 17.45 -7.50
CA GLU A 327 -23.53 16.52 -8.22
C GLU A 327 -22.83 15.16 -8.39
N PHE A 328 -21.55 15.18 -8.78
CA PHE A 328 -20.74 13.98 -8.93
C PHE A 328 -20.60 13.18 -7.61
N TYR A 329 -20.33 13.84 -6.49
CA TYR A 329 -20.20 13.19 -5.20
C TYR A 329 -21.55 12.70 -4.65
N GLN A 330 -22.64 13.42 -4.93
CA GLN A 330 -23.98 12.95 -4.57
C GLN A 330 -24.35 11.68 -5.34
N ASP A 331 -24.13 11.63 -6.66
CA ASP A 331 -24.38 10.41 -7.43
C ASP A 331 -23.42 9.28 -7.00
N GLY A 332 -22.15 9.61 -6.77
CA GLY A 332 -21.15 8.66 -6.27
C GLY A 332 -21.44 8.10 -4.88
N SER A 333 -22.38 8.64 -4.10
CA SER A 333 -22.68 8.15 -2.74
C SER A 333 -23.58 6.92 -2.77
N CYS A 334 -23.00 5.73 -2.56
CA CYS A 334 -23.74 4.47 -2.62
C CYS A 334 -24.78 4.29 -1.50
N VAL A 335 -24.74 5.09 -0.42
CA VAL A 335 -25.74 5.05 0.67
C VAL A 335 -27.19 5.16 0.15
N THR A 336 -27.40 5.97 -0.88
CA THR A 336 -28.73 6.20 -1.50
C THR A 336 -29.25 4.99 -2.29
N ARG A 337 -28.39 4.01 -2.54
CA ARG A 337 -28.69 2.80 -3.33
C ARG A 337 -28.97 1.58 -2.46
N LEU A 338 -28.62 1.62 -1.16
CA LEU A 338 -28.85 0.54 -0.20
C LEU A 338 -30.28 -0.02 -0.21
N PRO A 339 -31.36 0.78 -0.29
CA PRO A 339 -32.73 0.25 -0.26
C PRO A 339 -33.06 -0.71 -1.42
N LYS A 340 -32.31 -0.66 -2.52
CA LYS A 340 -32.55 -1.46 -3.73
C LYS A 340 -31.62 -2.67 -3.87
N VAL A 341 -30.69 -2.87 -2.94
CA VAL A 341 -29.79 -4.03 -2.96
C VAL A 341 -30.61 -5.32 -2.78
N SER A 342 -30.54 -6.21 -3.77
CA SER A 342 -31.36 -7.43 -3.85
C SER A 342 -30.66 -8.69 -3.33
N VAL A 343 -29.34 -8.65 -3.16
CA VAL A 343 -28.50 -9.79 -2.76
C VAL A 343 -27.85 -9.57 -1.40
N PRO A 344 -27.49 -10.63 -0.65
CA PRO A 344 -26.84 -10.48 0.65
C PRO A 344 -25.57 -9.63 0.55
N LEU A 345 -25.51 -8.57 1.35
CA LEU A 345 -24.42 -7.61 1.40
C LEU A 345 -23.91 -7.46 2.83
N LEU A 346 -22.62 -7.73 3.03
CA LEU A 346 -21.92 -7.47 4.28
C LEU A 346 -21.01 -6.23 4.15
N CYS A 347 -21.26 -5.22 4.97
CA CYS A 347 -20.48 -3.99 5.03
C CYS A 347 -19.57 -4.00 6.27
N LEU A 348 -18.26 -3.93 6.09
CA LEU A 348 -17.25 -3.93 7.15
C LEU A 348 -16.55 -2.56 7.21
N ASN A 349 -16.70 -1.81 8.31
CA ASN A 349 -16.08 -0.49 8.48
C ASN A 349 -15.49 -0.32 9.89
N ALA A 350 -14.41 0.45 10.01
CA ALA A 350 -13.91 0.89 11.32
C ALA A 350 -14.47 2.28 11.65
N GLU A 351 -14.89 2.51 12.89
CA GLU A 351 -15.42 3.81 13.34
C GLU A 351 -14.33 4.87 13.45
N ASP A 352 -13.06 4.46 13.59
CA ASP A 352 -11.89 5.35 13.58
C ASP A 352 -11.19 5.46 12.22
N ASP A 353 -11.84 5.03 11.15
CA ASP A 353 -11.36 5.17 9.78
C ASP A 353 -11.24 6.67 9.39
N PRO A 354 -10.04 7.15 9.04
CA PRO A 354 -9.82 8.56 8.72
C PRO A 354 -10.27 8.97 7.32
N ILE A 355 -10.63 8.01 6.46
CA ILE A 355 -11.10 8.22 5.10
C ILE A 355 -12.61 7.96 5.02
N SER A 356 -13.05 6.75 5.40
CA SER A 356 -14.46 6.37 5.49
C SER A 356 -15.01 6.69 6.88
N VAL A 357 -15.12 7.98 7.18
CA VAL A 357 -15.46 8.47 8.53
C VAL A 357 -16.78 7.92 9.07
N ALA A 358 -16.85 7.74 10.39
CA ALA A 358 -18.06 7.26 11.07
C ALA A 358 -19.33 8.06 10.73
N THR A 359 -19.23 9.37 10.52
CA THR A 359 -20.37 10.22 10.15
C THR A 359 -20.91 9.94 8.75
N SER A 360 -20.11 9.32 7.87
CA SER A 360 -20.48 8.90 6.52
C SER A 360 -21.23 7.57 6.47
N LEU A 361 -21.16 6.77 7.55
CA LEU A 361 -21.80 5.46 7.60
C LEU A 361 -23.33 5.59 7.57
N PRO A 362 -24.03 4.61 6.96
CA PRO A 362 -25.48 4.57 6.98
C PRO A 362 -25.99 4.45 8.43
N THR A 363 -27.09 5.13 8.68
CA THR A 363 -27.82 5.07 9.94
C THR A 363 -28.43 3.70 10.16
N LYS A 364 -28.82 3.42 11.41
CA LYS A 364 -29.51 2.19 11.77
C LYS A 364 -30.76 1.96 10.92
N ASP A 365 -31.57 3.01 10.74
CA ASP A 365 -32.83 2.92 10.01
C ASP A 365 -32.60 2.66 8.51
N GLU A 366 -31.57 3.27 7.92
CA GLU A 366 -31.18 3.02 6.51
C GLU A 366 -30.73 1.56 6.28
N ILE A 367 -30.02 0.97 7.25
CA ILE A 367 -29.62 -0.44 7.19
C ILE A 367 -30.81 -1.36 7.42
N GLU A 368 -31.62 -1.13 8.46
CA GLU A 368 -32.75 -1.98 8.81
C GLU A 368 -33.91 -1.89 7.80
N ALA A 369 -33.93 -0.87 6.93
CA ALA A 369 -34.86 -0.77 5.82
C ALA A 369 -34.70 -1.89 4.78
N ASN A 370 -33.52 -2.52 4.68
CA ASN A 370 -33.27 -3.61 3.73
C ASN A 370 -32.73 -4.86 4.44
N GLU A 371 -33.48 -5.97 4.36
CA GLU A 371 -33.09 -7.23 5.00
C GLU A 371 -31.84 -7.89 4.42
N ASN A 372 -31.41 -7.50 3.22
CA ASN A 372 -30.22 -8.05 2.61
C ASN A 372 -28.93 -7.38 3.07
N VAL A 373 -29.00 -6.28 3.83
CA VAL A 373 -27.81 -5.50 4.21
C VAL A 373 -27.48 -5.71 5.69
N ILE A 374 -26.22 -6.05 5.95
CA ILE A 374 -25.66 -6.14 7.31
C ILE A 374 -24.48 -5.18 7.40
N LEU A 375 -24.55 -4.22 8.32
CA LEU A 375 -23.41 -3.37 8.68
C LEU A 375 -22.71 -3.94 9.91
N CYS A 376 -21.41 -4.13 9.80
CA CYS A 376 -20.52 -4.54 10.87
C CYS A 376 -19.47 -3.44 11.10
N THR A 377 -19.45 -2.88 12.31
CA THR A 377 -18.44 -1.89 12.70
C THR A 377 -17.52 -2.37 13.81
N THR A 378 -16.27 -1.91 13.79
CA THR A 378 -15.33 -2.02 14.91
C THR A 378 -14.94 -0.61 15.37
N LYS A 379 -14.73 -0.37 16.67
CA LYS A 379 -14.21 0.92 17.16
C LYS A 379 -12.86 1.30 16.56
N LYS A 380 -12.04 0.30 16.27
CA LYS A 380 -10.65 0.44 15.79
C LYS A 380 -10.45 -0.39 14.54
N GLY A 381 -9.60 0.11 13.65
CA GLY A 381 -9.18 -0.61 12.45
C GLY A 381 -8.58 0.27 11.36
N GLY A 382 -8.71 1.60 11.46
CA GLY A 382 -8.27 2.52 10.41
C GLY A 382 -8.90 2.20 9.04
N HIS A 383 -8.35 2.76 7.97
CA HIS A 383 -8.79 2.48 6.62
C HIS A 383 -8.16 1.18 6.11
N LEU A 384 -8.98 0.14 5.95
CA LEU A 384 -8.62 -1.19 5.40
C LEU A 384 -7.57 -2.00 6.19
N ALA A 385 -7.11 -1.53 7.34
CA ALA A 385 -5.97 -2.13 8.03
C ALA A 385 -6.37 -3.28 8.96
N PHE A 386 -7.38 -3.07 9.83
CA PHE A 386 -7.95 -4.07 10.74
C PHE A 386 -6.90 -4.97 11.42
N TYR A 387 -5.76 -4.39 11.83
CA TYR A 387 -4.66 -5.19 12.35
C TYR A 387 -5.01 -5.76 13.72
N GLU A 388 -4.87 -7.08 13.86
CA GLU A 388 -5.20 -7.81 15.08
C GLU A 388 -3.93 -8.24 15.83
N GLY A 389 -3.92 -8.01 17.14
CA GLY A 389 -2.92 -8.52 18.08
C GLY A 389 -3.24 -9.94 18.54
N VAL A 390 -2.22 -10.69 18.93
CA VAL A 390 -2.41 -12.02 19.50
C VAL A 390 -2.81 -11.87 20.97
N TYR A 391 -4.05 -12.24 21.29
CA TYR A 391 -4.57 -12.32 22.65
C TYR A 391 -5.26 -13.67 22.84
N ASP A 392 -4.89 -14.40 23.89
CA ASP A 392 -5.49 -15.69 24.24
C ASP A 392 -6.41 -15.48 25.45
N GLU A 393 -7.74 -15.57 25.23
CA GLU A 393 -8.74 -15.35 26.29
C GLU A 393 -8.75 -16.48 27.34
N ASP A 394 -8.25 -17.68 27.01
CA ASP A 394 -8.28 -18.84 27.91
C ASP A 394 -7.12 -18.84 28.94
N ASP A 395 -6.06 -18.07 28.71
CA ASP A 395 -4.87 -18.00 29.57
C ASP A 395 -4.80 -16.62 30.26
N ASN A 396 -5.73 -16.40 31.18
CA ASN A 396 -5.98 -15.19 32.00
C ASN A 396 -4.77 -14.63 32.81
N ALA A 397 -3.53 -15.02 32.49
CA ALA A 397 -2.35 -14.66 33.27
C ALA A 397 -1.05 -14.39 32.49
N LYS A 398 -0.95 -14.56 31.16
CA LYS A 398 0.34 -14.32 30.46
C LYS A 398 0.19 -13.74 29.07
N ILE A 399 0.23 -12.41 28.97
CA ILE A 399 0.72 -11.77 27.74
C ILE A 399 2.13 -12.33 27.50
N LYS A 400 2.29 -13.14 26.45
CA LYS A 400 3.61 -13.46 25.91
C LYS A 400 3.96 -12.35 24.93
N PRO A 401 4.78 -11.35 25.29
CA PRO A 401 5.34 -10.46 24.31
C PRO A 401 6.24 -11.33 23.41
N LYS A 402 5.78 -11.67 22.21
CA LYS A 402 6.69 -12.17 21.18
C LYS A 402 7.62 -11.01 20.86
N LEU A 403 8.83 -11.08 21.41
CA LEU A 403 9.90 -10.14 21.15
C LEU A 403 10.12 -10.08 19.63
N LEU A 404 10.12 -8.85 19.09
CA LEU A 404 10.37 -8.49 17.70
C LEU A 404 11.49 -9.34 17.07
N SER A 405 11.10 -10.39 16.36
CA SER A 405 11.93 -11.10 15.40
C SER A 405 11.10 -11.27 14.14
N GLN A 406 11.16 -10.23 13.30
CA GLN A 406 10.48 -10.09 12.01
C GLN A 406 8.94 -10.05 12.10
N PRO A 407 8.25 -9.28 11.23
CA PRO A 407 6.80 -9.35 11.12
C PRO A 407 6.45 -10.72 10.54
N THR A 408 6.30 -11.71 11.42
CA THR A 408 5.77 -13.01 11.09
C THR A 408 4.25 -12.92 11.14
N PHE A 409 3.66 -12.76 9.97
CA PHE A 409 2.25 -13.03 9.74
C PHE A 409 1.98 -14.47 10.19
N GLN A 410 1.31 -14.67 11.32
CA GLN A 410 0.88 -16.01 11.73
C GLN A 410 -0.35 -16.41 10.92
N VAL A 411 -0.11 -16.90 9.71
CA VAL A 411 -1.03 -17.81 9.04
C VAL A 411 -0.80 -19.19 9.67
N SER A 412 -1.85 -19.83 10.17
CA SER A 412 -1.78 -21.25 10.58
C SER A 412 -1.25 -22.09 9.42
N PRO A 413 -0.30 -23.02 9.64
CA PRO A 413 0.33 -23.72 8.53
C PRO A 413 -0.67 -24.64 7.81
N PRO A 414 -0.78 -24.59 6.46
CA PRO A 414 -1.45 -25.62 5.68
C PRO A 414 -0.60 -26.91 5.62
N PRO A 415 -1.21 -28.08 5.35
CA PRO A 415 -0.50 -29.36 5.30
C PRO A 415 0.56 -29.39 4.18
N ALA A 416 1.70 -30.01 4.48
CA ALA A 416 2.88 -30.03 3.62
C ALA A 416 2.65 -30.80 2.31
N LEU A 417 2.92 -30.14 1.17
CA LEU A 417 3.06 -30.77 -0.14
C LEU A 417 4.51 -30.65 -0.63
N SER A 418 5.06 -31.78 -1.07
CA SER A 418 6.45 -32.00 -1.45
C SER A 418 6.86 -31.29 -2.73
N SER A 419 8.09 -30.78 -2.76
CA SER A 419 8.72 -30.07 -3.87
C SER A 419 9.24 -31.01 -4.97
N SER A 420 9.01 -30.65 -6.24
CA SER A 420 9.89 -31.02 -7.35
C SER A 420 9.67 -30.13 -8.58
N SER A 421 10.76 -29.45 -8.97
CA SER A 421 11.19 -29.02 -10.32
C SER A 421 10.24 -28.18 -11.19
N TYR A 422 10.60 -26.90 -11.37
CA TYR A 422 10.20 -26.09 -12.53
C TYR A 422 11.43 -25.37 -13.12
N GLN A 423 11.60 -25.49 -14.43
CA GLN A 423 12.48 -24.68 -15.27
C GLN A 423 11.60 -23.72 -16.08
N GLU A 424 11.89 -22.41 -16.00
CA GLU A 424 11.27 -21.37 -16.82
C GLU A 424 12.34 -20.53 -17.55
N ARG A 425 12.00 -20.07 -18.76
CA ARG A 425 12.60 -18.98 -19.55
C ARG A 425 11.39 -18.27 -20.19
N ASN A 426 11.21 -16.96 -20.30
CA ASN A 426 11.77 -15.69 -19.80
C ASN A 426 10.60 -14.69 -20.02
N MET A 427 10.19 -13.82 -19.12
CA MET A 427 10.92 -12.72 -18.49
C MET A 427 10.49 -12.55 -17.01
N SER A 428 10.56 -13.65 -16.26
CA SER A 428 10.23 -13.80 -14.85
C SER A 428 11.51 -14.04 -14.02
N VAL A 429 12.57 -13.28 -14.25
CA VAL A 429 13.87 -13.64 -13.65
C VAL A 429 13.91 -13.26 -12.17
N ALA A 430 13.85 -14.28 -11.31
CA ALA A 430 13.94 -14.12 -9.86
C ALA A 430 15.23 -13.36 -9.46
N VAL A 431 15.09 -12.35 -8.60
CA VAL A 431 16.22 -11.57 -8.08
C VAL A 431 17.09 -12.46 -7.19
N LYS A 432 18.33 -12.69 -7.59
CA LYS A 432 19.31 -13.47 -6.82
C LYS A 432 19.84 -12.71 -5.61
N GLY A 433 19.93 -11.38 -5.71
CA GLY A 433 20.34 -10.53 -4.60
C GLY A 433 20.47 -9.07 -5.00
N VAL A 434 20.48 -8.19 -3.99
CA VAL A 434 20.70 -6.75 -4.17
C VAL A 434 21.95 -6.36 -3.39
N VAL A 435 22.86 -5.65 -4.04
CA VAL A 435 24.13 -5.21 -3.45
C VAL A 435 24.24 -3.69 -3.57
N ARG A 436 24.66 -3.06 -2.47
CA ARG A 436 24.87 -1.62 -2.38
C ARG A 436 26.37 -1.34 -2.38
N LEU A 437 26.84 -0.61 -3.39
CA LEU A 437 28.24 -0.27 -3.58
C LEU A 437 28.44 1.24 -3.51
N ARG A 438 29.67 1.65 -3.20
CA ARG A 438 30.14 3.01 -3.41
C ARG A 438 31.31 2.93 -4.36
N VAL A 439 31.17 3.55 -5.53
CA VAL A 439 32.17 3.49 -6.60
C VAL A 439 32.51 4.91 -7.03
N MET A 440 33.80 5.18 -7.26
CA MET A 440 34.25 6.50 -7.72
C MET A 440 33.85 6.71 -9.18
N ALA A 441 33.17 7.82 -9.47
CA ALA A 441 32.74 8.21 -10.82
C ALA A 441 33.93 8.22 -11.80
N GLY A 442 33.70 7.66 -13.00
CA GLY A 442 34.66 7.65 -14.11
C GLY A 442 35.90 6.75 -13.95
N LYS A 443 36.12 6.12 -12.78
CA LYS A 443 37.30 5.28 -12.50
C LYS A 443 36.97 3.90 -11.94
N ALA A 444 35.81 3.34 -12.25
CA ALA A 444 35.52 1.97 -11.86
C ALA A 444 36.42 1.00 -12.64
N SER A 445 37.27 0.26 -11.92
CA SER A 445 38.08 -0.83 -12.46
C SER A 445 37.84 -2.11 -11.67
N PRO A 446 38.02 -3.29 -12.30
CA PRO A 446 38.03 -4.57 -11.61
C PRO A 446 38.95 -4.51 -10.37
N SER A 447 38.39 -4.71 -9.18
CA SER A 447 39.12 -4.63 -7.91
C SER A 447 38.62 -5.69 -6.94
N PRO A 448 39.43 -6.13 -5.96
CA PRO A 448 39.02 -7.14 -4.97
C PRO A 448 37.74 -6.76 -4.23
N ALA A 449 37.52 -5.47 -3.92
CA ALA A 449 36.33 -4.99 -3.24
C ALA A 449 35.04 -5.13 -4.07
N ILE A 450 35.10 -4.81 -5.37
CA ILE A 450 33.96 -4.98 -6.28
C ILE A 450 33.74 -6.49 -6.55
N GLY A 451 34.83 -7.25 -6.70
CA GLY A 451 34.78 -8.69 -6.90
C GLY A 451 34.15 -9.45 -5.72
N GLN A 452 34.48 -9.08 -4.47
CA GLN A 452 33.86 -9.69 -3.27
C GLN A 452 32.36 -9.42 -3.19
N ALA A 453 31.90 -8.25 -3.65
CA ALA A 453 30.51 -7.88 -3.57
C ALA A 453 29.65 -8.44 -4.72
N LEU A 454 30.22 -8.56 -5.93
CA LEU A 454 29.52 -9.02 -7.14
C LEU A 454 29.70 -10.52 -7.42
N GLY A 455 30.84 -11.09 -7.00
CA GLY A 455 31.21 -12.49 -7.25
C GLY A 455 30.21 -13.52 -6.70
N PRO A 456 29.75 -13.42 -5.44
CA PRO A 456 28.73 -14.33 -4.89
C PRO A 456 27.41 -14.30 -5.68
N LEU A 457 27.11 -13.17 -6.33
CA LEU A 457 25.92 -12.99 -7.15
C LEU A 457 26.12 -13.46 -8.60
N GLY A 458 27.35 -13.76 -9.03
CA GLY A 458 27.63 -14.23 -10.38
C GLY A 458 27.53 -13.13 -11.44
N VAL A 459 27.68 -11.87 -11.04
CA VAL A 459 27.62 -10.69 -11.92
C VAL A 459 28.97 -10.46 -12.60
N ASN A 460 28.96 -10.15 -13.91
CA ASN A 460 30.18 -9.84 -14.65
C ASN A 460 30.75 -8.48 -14.24
N MET A 461 31.83 -8.50 -13.47
CA MET A 461 32.49 -7.30 -12.93
C MET A 461 32.99 -6.36 -14.03
N MET A 462 33.51 -6.87 -15.15
CA MET A 462 34.06 -6.03 -16.22
C MET A 462 32.95 -5.25 -16.94
N GLU A 463 31.81 -5.90 -17.17
CA GLU A 463 30.63 -5.31 -17.77
C GLU A 463 30.02 -4.23 -16.88
N PHE A 464 29.93 -4.51 -15.57
CA PHE A 464 29.52 -3.51 -14.59
C PHE A 464 30.43 -2.27 -14.58
N CYS A 465 31.75 -2.46 -14.52
CA CYS A 465 32.70 -1.32 -14.52
C CYS A 465 32.57 -0.47 -15.79
N LYS A 466 32.39 -1.09 -16.96
CA LYS A 466 32.20 -0.37 -18.24
C LYS A 466 30.89 0.43 -18.24
N ALA A 467 29.77 -0.22 -17.93
CA ALA A 467 28.46 0.43 -17.91
C ALA A 467 28.37 1.55 -16.85
N PHE A 468 29.01 1.37 -15.70
CA PHE A 468 29.07 2.37 -14.65
C PHE A 468 29.89 3.61 -15.06
N ASN A 469 31.06 3.42 -15.68
CA ASN A 469 31.87 4.55 -16.16
C ASN A 469 31.16 5.33 -17.28
N GLU A 470 30.43 4.64 -18.16
CA GLU A 470 29.63 5.28 -19.20
C GLU A 470 28.51 6.16 -18.62
N ARG A 471 27.73 5.64 -17.65
CA ARG A 471 26.66 6.40 -16.98
C ARG A 471 27.17 7.53 -16.10
N THR A 472 28.38 7.40 -15.55
CA THR A 472 29.00 8.43 -14.69
C THR A 472 29.92 9.39 -15.44
N SER A 473 30.00 9.30 -16.77
CA SER A 473 30.86 10.15 -17.62
C SER A 473 30.58 11.65 -17.49
N LYS A 474 29.35 12.04 -17.13
CA LYS A 474 28.94 13.44 -16.93
C LYS A 474 29.22 13.97 -15.51
N ILE A 475 29.64 13.10 -14.58
CA ILE A 475 29.95 13.46 -13.19
C ILE A 475 31.46 13.69 -13.10
N THR A 476 31.90 14.74 -12.39
CA THR A 476 33.32 15.00 -12.16
C THR A 476 34.02 13.77 -11.58
N GLU A 477 35.20 13.44 -12.10
CA GLU A 477 35.97 12.27 -11.67
C GLU A 477 36.28 12.27 -10.16
N ASN A 478 36.44 11.08 -9.59
CA ASN A 478 36.76 10.84 -8.16
C ASN A 478 35.65 11.22 -7.16
N ILE A 479 34.41 11.38 -7.60
CA ILE A 479 33.26 11.56 -6.72
C ILE A 479 32.68 10.18 -6.33
N PRO A 480 32.47 9.87 -5.03
CA PRO A 480 31.88 8.61 -4.63
C PRO A 480 30.37 8.60 -4.94
N VAL A 481 29.98 7.74 -5.88
CA VAL A 481 28.59 7.53 -6.32
C VAL A 481 28.05 6.26 -5.68
N PRO A 482 26.94 6.35 -4.90
CA PRO A 482 26.22 5.18 -4.41
C PRO A 482 25.53 4.46 -5.58
N VAL A 483 25.69 3.14 -5.60
CA VAL A 483 25.09 2.25 -6.60
C VAL A 483 24.26 1.20 -5.90
N VAL A 484 23.01 1.02 -6.35
CA VAL A 484 22.19 -0.13 -5.98
C VAL A 484 22.14 -1.04 -7.19
N LEU A 485 22.78 -2.20 -7.10
CA LEU A 485 22.82 -3.21 -8.15
C LEU A 485 21.90 -4.37 -7.79
N THR A 486 21.01 -4.72 -8.70
CA THR A 486 20.11 -5.87 -8.62
C THR A 486 20.65 -6.95 -9.55
N ALA A 487 21.05 -8.09 -8.99
CA ALA A 487 21.50 -9.25 -9.74
C ALA A 487 20.35 -10.24 -9.90
N PHE A 488 20.17 -10.73 -11.12
CA PHE A 488 19.13 -11.69 -11.47
C PHE A 488 19.70 -13.12 -11.48
N SER A 489 18.83 -14.13 -11.36
CA SER A 489 19.23 -15.55 -11.31
C SER A 489 19.90 -16.05 -12.61
N ASP A 490 19.68 -15.35 -13.73
CA ASP A 490 20.27 -15.61 -15.05
C ASP A 490 21.67 -14.98 -15.25
N ARG A 491 22.26 -14.41 -14.19
CA ARG A 491 23.56 -13.67 -14.20
C ARG A 491 23.51 -12.30 -14.88
N THR A 492 22.34 -11.81 -15.30
CA THR A 492 22.17 -10.42 -15.72
C THR A 492 22.07 -9.48 -14.51
N PHE A 493 22.24 -8.17 -14.73
CA PHE A 493 22.13 -7.18 -13.67
C PHE A 493 21.54 -5.85 -14.16
N THR A 494 20.80 -5.18 -13.30
CA THR A 494 20.45 -3.76 -13.45
C THR A 494 21.06 -2.98 -12.30
N PHE A 495 21.36 -1.70 -12.52
CA PHE A 495 21.84 -0.84 -11.43
C PHE A 495 21.30 0.58 -11.57
N ALA A 496 21.06 1.22 -10.43
CA ALA A 496 20.70 2.62 -10.33
C ALA A 496 21.80 3.38 -9.56
N THR A 497 22.14 4.58 -10.04
CA THR A 497 23.10 5.48 -9.40
C THR A 497 22.36 6.61 -8.71
N LYS A 498 22.77 6.99 -7.50
CA LYS A 498 22.23 8.16 -6.79
C LYS A 498 23.24 9.30 -6.72
N THR A 499 22.80 10.51 -6.40
CA THR A 499 23.71 11.61 -6.08
C THR A 499 24.62 11.24 -4.90
N PRO A 500 25.81 11.85 -4.83
CA PRO A 500 26.73 11.61 -3.72
C PRO A 500 26.08 11.82 -2.35
N PRO A 501 26.55 11.10 -1.31
CA PRO A 501 26.03 11.26 0.05
C PRO A 501 26.09 12.72 0.51
N SER A 502 25.08 13.18 1.25
CA SER A 502 25.07 14.54 1.83
C SER A 502 26.34 14.84 2.64
N SER A 503 26.87 13.84 3.33
CA SER A 503 28.12 13.95 4.09
C SER A 503 29.35 14.22 3.22
N TRP A 504 29.37 13.76 1.97
CA TRP A 504 30.45 14.07 1.03
C TRP A 504 30.35 15.52 0.55
N PHE A 505 29.15 15.97 0.18
CA PHE A 505 28.90 17.35 -0.23
C PHE A 505 29.24 18.35 0.88
N LEU A 506 28.82 18.07 2.11
CA LEU A 506 29.09 18.92 3.28
C LEU A 506 30.58 18.96 3.63
N LYS A 507 31.30 17.84 3.55
CA LYS A 507 32.76 17.79 3.73
C LYS A 507 33.51 18.62 2.70
N LYS A 508 33.09 18.53 1.43
CA LYS A 508 33.68 19.30 0.33
C LYS A 508 33.40 20.80 0.48
N ALA A 509 32.18 21.17 0.88
CA ALA A 509 31.80 22.56 1.12
C ALA A 509 32.56 23.19 2.31
N ALA A 510 32.85 22.41 3.35
CA ALA A 510 33.60 22.84 4.53
C ALA A 510 35.13 22.67 4.43
N GLY A 511 35.63 22.02 3.37
CA GLY A 511 37.07 21.75 3.20
C GLY A 511 37.66 20.71 4.18
N ILE A 512 36.85 19.83 4.76
CA ILE A 512 37.27 18.85 5.78
C ILE A 512 37.28 17.41 5.25
N THR A 513 38.13 16.55 5.82
CA THR A 513 38.26 15.13 5.44
C THR A 513 37.45 14.19 6.37
N SER A 514 37.38 14.51 7.66
CA SER A 514 36.60 13.80 8.68
C SER A 514 35.71 14.75 9.48
N GLY A 515 34.50 14.30 9.85
CA GLY A 515 33.61 15.07 10.74
C GLY A 515 34.01 14.92 12.22
N SER A 516 33.28 15.58 13.12
CA SER A 516 33.50 15.48 14.56
C SER A 516 33.37 14.03 15.07
N ALA A 517 34.27 13.62 15.97
CA ALA A 517 34.18 12.35 16.69
C ALA A 517 33.05 12.35 17.74
N THR A 518 32.63 13.53 18.20
CA THR A 518 31.52 13.74 19.14
C THR A 518 30.46 14.63 18.51
N PRO A 519 29.33 14.06 18.05
CA PRO A 519 28.24 14.83 17.43
C PRO A 519 27.74 15.95 18.34
N GLY A 520 27.74 17.19 17.83
CA GLY A 520 27.20 18.35 18.55
C GLY A 520 28.08 18.96 19.65
N GLN A 521 29.27 18.43 19.91
CA GLN A 521 30.17 18.95 20.96
C GLN A 521 31.43 19.66 20.45
N GLN A 522 31.90 19.32 19.25
CA GLN A 522 33.05 19.98 18.62
C GLN A 522 32.68 20.51 17.25
N VAL A 523 32.97 21.79 17.02
CA VAL A 523 32.84 22.43 15.70
C VAL A 523 34.14 22.18 14.93
N VAL A 524 34.03 21.46 13.81
CA VAL A 524 35.16 21.04 12.98
C VAL A 524 35.24 21.81 11.65
N GLY A 525 34.28 22.69 11.36
CA GLY A 525 34.27 23.53 10.17
C GLY A 525 32.99 24.34 10.03
N THR A 526 32.91 25.18 8.99
CA THR A 526 31.74 26.03 8.69
C THR A 526 31.23 25.75 7.27
N VAL A 527 29.91 25.87 7.07
CA VAL A 527 29.25 25.80 5.76
C VAL A 527 28.26 26.96 5.64
N HIS A 528 28.25 27.64 4.49
CA HIS A 528 27.28 28.73 4.24
C HIS A 528 25.93 28.19 3.80
N LEU A 529 24.85 28.90 4.16
CA LEU A 529 23.48 28.56 3.77
C LEU A 529 23.31 28.47 2.24
N ARG A 530 24.03 29.34 1.50
CA ARG A 530 24.12 29.28 0.03
C ARG A 530 24.61 27.91 -0.47
N GLN A 531 25.66 27.36 0.14
CA GLN A 531 26.22 26.07 -0.24
C GLN A 531 25.24 24.93 0.09
N ILE A 532 24.52 25.03 1.21
CA ILE A 532 23.46 24.07 1.56
C ILE A 532 22.35 24.07 0.50
N TYR A 533 21.95 25.25 0.03
CA TYR A 533 20.94 25.40 -1.01
C TYR A 533 21.39 24.83 -2.38
N GLU A 534 22.65 25.07 -2.76
CA GLU A 534 23.25 24.48 -3.97
C GLU A 534 23.30 22.94 -3.88
N ILE A 535 23.67 22.39 -2.71
CA ILE A 535 23.65 20.95 -2.44
C ILE A 535 22.21 20.41 -2.53
N ALA A 536 21.24 21.12 -1.95
CA ALA A 536 19.83 20.74 -1.98
C ALA A 536 19.30 20.63 -3.42
N LYS A 537 19.64 21.59 -4.30
CA LYS A 537 19.27 21.53 -5.73
C LYS A 537 19.83 20.31 -6.44
N VAL A 538 21.08 19.95 -6.19
CA VAL A 538 21.70 18.76 -6.80
C VAL A 538 21.05 17.49 -6.26
N LYS A 539 20.74 17.42 -4.96
CA LYS A 539 20.08 16.24 -4.37
C LYS A 539 18.62 16.09 -4.79
N GLN A 540 17.93 17.19 -5.09
CA GLN A 540 16.56 17.17 -5.59
C GLN A 540 16.44 16.55 -6.99
N GLN A 541 17.54 16.40 -7.73
CA GLN A 541 17.53 15.71 -9.03
C GLN A 541 17.51 14.18 -8.90
N ASP A 542 17.65 13.62 -7.69
CA ASP A 542 17.51 12.18 -7.48
C ASP A 542 16.06 11.73 -7.66
N GLU A 543 15.88 10.63 -8.41
CA GLU A 543 14.64 9.88 -8.49
C GLU A 543 14.22 9.50 -7.05
N MET A 544 13.06 10.00 -6.60
CA MET A 544 12.52 9.96 -5.22
C MET A 544 12.86 11.14 -4.28
N VAL A 545 13.50 12.21 -4.74
CA VAL A 545 13.76 13.43 -3.93
C VAL A 545 13.25 14.70 -4.63
N ASP A 546 12.94 14.61 -5.93
CA ASP A 546 12.41 15.67 -6.78
C ASP A 546 11.09 16.28 -6.28
N TYR A 547 10.24 15.47 -5.64
CA TYR A 547 8.97 15.90 -5.06
C TYR A 547 9.09 16.59 -3.69
N ILE A 548 10.27 16.57 -3.05
CA ILE A 548 10.49 17.19 -1.75
C ILE A 548 10.81 18.67 -1.94
N ASP A 549 10.12 19.55 -1.21
CA ASP A 549 10.38 20.98 -1.24
C ASP A 549 11.84 21.30 -0.85
N LEU A 550 12.45 22.24 -1.59
CA LEU A 550 13.84 22.65 -1.41
C LEU A 550 14.13 23.11 0.03
N GLN A 551 13.17 23.77 0.69
CA GLN A 551 13.34 24.20 2.08
C GLN A 551 13.43 23.00 3.04
N SER A 552 12.69 21.93 2.78
CA SER A 552 12.73 20.70 3.57
C SER A 552 14.05 19.96 3.38
N ILE A 553 14.55 19.89 2.15
CA ILE A 553 15.88 19.32 1.86
C ILE A 553 16.97 20.13 2.56
N CYS A 554 16.91 21.47 2.51
CA CYS A 554 17.82 22.35 3.23
C CYS A 554 17.78 22.11 4.75
N LYS A 555 16.59 21.96 5.36
CA LYS A 555 16.47 21.65 6.80
C LYS A 555 17.13 20.32 7.17
N THR A 556 16.94 19.29 6.36
CA THR A 556 17.60 17.98 6.56
C THR A 556 19.12 18.08 6.40
N LEU A 557 19.61 18.87 5.45
CA LEU A 557 21.04 19.13 5.26
C LEU A 557 21.65 19.95 6.41
N ILE A 558 20.93 20.92 6.96
CA ILE A 558 21.33 21.67 8.16
C ILE A 558 21.45 20.74 9.36
N GLY A 559 20.47 19.84 9.56
CA GLY A 559 20.54 18.82 10.60
C GLY A 559 21.76 17.91 10.44
N SER A 560 22.03 17.47 9.20
CA SER A 560 23.19 16.66 8.87
C SER A 560 24.52 17.39 9.13
N ALA A 561 24.61 18.68 8.78
CA ALA A 561 25.77 19.51 9.04
C ALA A 561 26.05 19.63 10.55
N LYS A 562 25.01 19.92 11.35
CA LYS A 562 25.13 20.00 12.82
C LYS A 562 25.58 18.68 13.44
N SER A 563 25.03 17.55 13.00
CA SER A 563 25.47 16.22 13.46
C SER A 563 26.93 15.91 13.12
N MET A 564 27.47 16.51 12.06
CA MET A 564 28.88 16.37 11.66
C MET A 564 29.82 17.34 12.39
N GLY A 565 29.29 18.24 13.22
CA GLY A 565 30.05 19.31 13.87
C GLY A 565 30.36 20.48 12.92
N LEU A 566 29.53 20.71 11.90
CA LEU A 566 29.66 21.86 11.01
C LEU A 566 28.71 22.96 11.46
N ASP A 567 29.23 24.17 11.62
CA ASP A 567 28.41 25.34 11.90
C ASP A 567 27.84 25.93 10.61
N VAL A 568 26.56 26.30 10.63
CA VAL A 568 25.84 26.79 9.45
C VAL A 568 25.70 28.30 9.55
N VAL A 569 26.47 29.00 8.73
CA VAL A 569 26.48 30.47 8.69
C VAL A 569 25.50 30.95 7.62
N PRO A 570 24.72 32.02 7.89
CA PRO A 570 23.84 32.64 6.90
C PRO A 570 24.53 32.97 5.56
#